data_AF-A0A6G7WXP2-F1
#
_entry.id   AF-A0A6G7WXP2-F1
#
_cell.length_a   1.000
_cell.length_b   1.000
_cell.length_c   1.000
_cell.angle_alpha   90.00
_cell.angle_beta   90.00
_cell.angle_gamma   90.00
#
_symmetry.space_group_name_H-M   'P 1'
#
loop_
_entity.id
_entity.type
_entity.pdbx_description
1 polymer ?
#
loop_
_entity_poly.entity_id
_entity_poly.type
_entity_poly.pdbx_seq_one_letter_code
_entity_poly.pdbx_strand_id
1 'polypeptide(L)'
;MYSDYEIRKAMTREETMQCFAPFDFSKVASLDNFDILQLHKIRIMIFDRIEVLWEATWIDGELRKNTEDEQNEWNNLTNLSEHINKKLRLYHD
;
A
#
# COMPACT_ATOMS: atom_id res chain seq x y z
N MET A 1 14.83 13.26 3.46
CA MET A 1 13.47 12.68 3.33
C MET A 1 13.23 12.49 1.84
N TYR A 2 12.91 11.27 1.39
CA TYR A 2 12.59 11.06 -0.02
C TYR A 2 11.22 11.65 -0.32
N SER A 3 11.11 12.41 -1.41
CA SER A 3 9.81 12.78 -1.95
C SER A 3 9.13 11.55 -2.58
N ASP A 4 7.80 11.53 -2.58
CA ASP A 4 7.05 10.46 -3.25
C ASP A 4 7.43 10.36 -4.75
N TYR A 5 7.79 11.47 -5.38
CA TYR A 5 8.32 11.49 -6.75
C TYR A 5 9.62 10.68 -6.89
N GLU A 6 10.58 10.88 -6.00
CA GLU A 6 11.86 10.15 -6.03
C GLU A 6 11.67 8.66 -5.76
N ILE A 7 10.77 8.31 -4.83
CA ILE A 7 10.44 6.91 -4.53
C ILE A 7 9.80 6.26 -5.75
N ARG A 8 8.80 6.91 -6.38
CA ARG A 8 8.14 6.41 -7.59
C ARG A 8 9.12 6.24 -8.76
N LYS A 9 10.10 7.14 -8.88
CA LYS A 9 11.18 6.99 -9.89
C LYS A 9 12.09 5.79 -9.61
N ALA A 10 12.24 5.39 -8.34
CA ALA A 10 13.03 4.23 -7.92
C ALA A 10 12.22 2.91 -7.92
N MET A 11 10.92 2.96 -8.17
CA MET A 11 10.08 1.77 -8.28
C MET A 11 10.25 1.10 -9.65
N THR A 12 10.27 -0.23 -9.63
CA THR A 12 10.18 -1.02 -10.85
C THR A 12 8.77 -0.99 -11.40
N ARG A 13 8.62 -1.28 -12.70
CA ARG A 13 7.30 -1.43 -13.32
C ARG A 13 6.44 -2.46 -12.60
N GLU A 14 7.04 -3.57 -12.15
CA GLU A 14 6.32 -4.62 -11.42
C GLU A 14 5.78 -4.10 -10.08
N GLU A 15 6.60 -3.39 -9.30
CA GLU A 15 6.17 -2.76 -8.04
C GLU A 15 4.98 -1.80 -8.26
N THR A 16 5.04 -0.98 -9.31
CA THR A 16 3.94 -0.05 -9.65
C THR A 16 2.66 -0.75 -10.07
N MET A 17 2.75 -1.92 -10.72
CA MET A 17 1.58 -2.65 -11.21
C MET A 17 0.90 -3.51 -10.14
N GLN A 18 1.53 -3.72 -8.97
CA GLN A 18 0.96 -4.58 -7.91
C GLN A 18 -0.34 -4.04 -7.31
N CYS A 19 -0.66 -2.75 -7.44
CA CYS A 19 -1.92 -2.18 -6.95
C CYS A 19 -3.17 -2.72 -7.68
N PHE A 20 -3.01 -3.28 -8.89
CA PHE A 20 -4.11 -3.85 -9.67
C PHE A 20 -4.43 -5.32 -9.32
N ALA A 21 -3.65 -5.93 -8.44
CA ALA A 21 -3.90 -7.28 -7.91
C ALA A 21 -4.14 -7.21 -6.40
N PRO A 22 -4.80 -8.23 -5.80
CA PRO A 22 -4.85 -8.36 -4.36
C PRO A 22 -3.46 -8.28 -3.74
N PHE A 23 -3.33 -7.52 -2.66
CA PHE A 23 -2.04 -7.26 -2.04
C PHE A 23 -1.46 -8.54 -1.43
N ASP A 24 -0.21 -8.85 -1.81
CA ASP A 24 0.49 -10.02 -1.30
C ASP A 24 1.12 -9.72 0.07
N PHE A 25 0.37 -10.00 1.12
CA PHE A 25 0.81 -9.82 2.51
C PHE A 25 1.95 -10.77 2.92
N SER A 26 2.26 -11.82 2.15
CA SER A 26 3.41 -12.68 2.48
C SER A 26 4.74 -11.95 2.32
N LYS A 27 4.81 -10.99 1.38
CA LYS A 27 6.01 -10.17 1.12
C LYS A 27 6.37 -9.24 2.27
N VAL A 28 5.41 -8.92 3.15
CA VAL A 28 5.61 -8.03 4.30
C VAL A 28 5.91 -8.77 5.59
N ALA A 29 5.95 -10.11 5.59
CA ALA A 29 6.39 -10.90 6.75
C ALA A 29 7.84 -10.59 7.19
N SER A 30 8.66 -10.04 6.28
CA SER A 30 10.04 -9.61 6.53
C SER A 30 10.20 -8.10 6.74
N LEU A 31 9.13 -7.39 7.13
CA LEU A 31 9.13 -5.93 7.32
C LEU A 31 10.21 -5.42 8.27
N ASP A 32 10.65 -6.22 9.24
CA ASP A 32 11.73 -5.88 10.18
C ASP A 32 13.10 -5.73 9.51
N ASN A 33 13.28 -6.30 8.32
CA ASN A 33 14.54 -6.26 7.58
C ASN A 33 14.53 -5.20 6.46
N PHE A 34 13.45 -4.43 6.32
CA PHE A 34 13.33 -3.45 5.25
C PHE A 34 14.04 -2.15 5.59
N ASP A 35 14.83 -1.67 4.63
CA ASP A 35 15.41 -0.34 4.68
C ASP A 35 14.35 0.75 4.49
N ILE A 36 14.74 2.00 4.74
CA ILE A 36 13.83 3.14 4.65
C ILE A 36 13.21 3.32 3.25
N LEU A 37 13.95 3.01 2.17
CA LEU A 37 13.45 3.12 0.81
C LEU A 37 12.40 2.05 0.51
N GLN A 38 12.64 0.81 0.95
CA GLN A 38 11.69 -0.30 0.85
C GLN A 38 10.40 -0.02 1.61
N LEU A 39 10.49 0.51 2.84
CA LEU A 39 9.32 0.94 3.61
C LEU A 39 8.50 2.02 2.88
N HIS A 40 9.18 3.00 2.28
CA HIS A 40 8.53 4.02 1.48
C HIS A 40 7.84 3.47 0.22
N LYS A 41 8.50 2.56 -0.51
CA LYS A 41 7.91 1.89 -1.68
C LYS A 41 6.63 1.16 -1.32
N ILE A 42 6.65 0.40 -0.24
CA ILE A 42 5.47 -0.36 0.21
C ILE A 42 4.36 0.58 0.64
N ARG A 43 4.68 1.69 1.32
CA ARG A 43 3.67 2.71 1.67
C ARG A 43 2.96 3.23 0.43
N ILE A 44 3.70 3.50 -0.65
CA ILE A 44 3.13 3.94 -1.93
C ILE A 44 2.25 2.84 -2.54
N MET A 45 2.72 1.60 -2.56
CA MET A 45 1.93 0.48 -3.10
C MET A 45 0.63 0.26 -2.33
N ILE A 46 0.64 0.40 -0.99
CA ILE A 46 -0.57 0.32 -0.16
C ILE A 46 -1.53 1.45 -0.50
N PHE A 47 -1.03 2.68 -0.62
CA PHE A 47 -1.85 3.84 -0.97
C PHE A 47 -2.54 3.64 -2.33
N ASP A 48 -1.76 3.27 -3.35
CA ASP A 48 -2.26 3.03 -4.71
C ASP A 48 -3.29 1.88 -4.72
N ARG A 49 -3.09 0.82 -3.92
CA ARG A 49 -4.06 -0.29 -3.82
C ARG A 49 -5.37 0.12 -3.12
N ILE A 50 -5.29 0.92 -2.06
CA ILE A 50 -6.47 1.45 -1.37
C ILE A 50 -7.28 2.35 -2.31
N GLU A 51 -6.60 3.17 -3.12
CA GLU A 51 -7.25 4.00 -4.15
C GLU A 51 -8.01 3.13 -5.17
N VAL A 52 -7.38 2.06 -5.68
CA VAL A 52 -8.05 1.10 -6.58
C VAL A 52 -9.27 0.43 -5.92
N LEU A 53 -9.16 0.02 -4.66
CA LEU A 53 -10.31 -0.55 -3.93
C LEU A 53 -11.45 0.47 -3.76
N TRP A 54 -11.11 1.72 -3.50
CA TRP A 54 -12.08 2.81 -3.35
C TRP A 54 -12.76 3.13 -4.68
N GLU A 55 -12.01 3.23 -5.78
CA GLU A 55 -12.57 3.42 -7.12
C GLU A 55 -13.49 2.26 -7.50
N ALA A 56 -13.11 1.03 -7.15
CA ALA A 56 -13.95 -0.14 -7.40
C ALA A 56 -15.28 -0.13 -6.62
N THR A 57 -15.41 0.66 -5.55
CA THR A 57 -16.67 0.86 -4.82
C THR A 57 -17.65 1.75 -5.61
N TRP A 58 -17.14 2.60 -6.52
CA TRP A 58 -17.94 3.48 -7.38
C TRP A 58 -18.11 2.86 -8.77
N ILE A 59 -19.27 2.27 -9.03
CA ILE A 59 -19.59 1.66 -10.34
C ILE A 59 -20.79 2.38 -10.93
N ASP A 60 -20.65 2.90 -12.16
CA ASP A 60 -21.70 3.61 -12.89
C ASP A 60 -22.33 4.79 -12.12
N GLY A 61 -21.52 5.47 -11.30
CA GLY A 61 -21.97 6.60 -10.47
C GLY A 61 -22.71 6.21 -9.20
N GLU A 62 -22.78 4.90 -8.90
CA GLU A 62 -23.40 4.37 -7.70
C GLU A 62 -22.38 3.73 -6.76
N LEU A 63 -22.63 3.87 -5.46
CA LEU A 63 -21.89 3.17 -4.41
C LEU A 63 -22.38 1.73 -4.30
N ARG A 64 -21.55 0.77 -4.70
CA ARG A 64 -21.81 -0.64 -4.39
C ARG A 64 -21.28 -1.00 -3.01
N LYS A 65 -21.80 -2.10 -2.46
CA LYS A 65 -21.19 -2.70 -1.26
C LYS A 65 -19.88 -3.38 -1.63
N ASN A 66 -18.90 -3.27 -0.75
CA ASN A 66 -17.69 -4.09 -0.82
C ASN A 66 -18.05 -5.56 -0.58
N THR A 67 -17.34 -6.44 -1.27
CA THR A 67 -17.30 -7.87 -0.93
C THR A 67 -16.56 -8.07 0.40
N GLU A 68 -16.75 -9.23 1.02
CA GLU A 68 -16.04 -9.57 2.25
C GLU A 68 -14.51 -9.56 2.04
N ASP A 69 -14.04 -10.07 0.90
CA ASP A 69 -12.62 -10.10 0.55
C ASP A 69 -12.03 -8.68 0.41
N GLU A 70 -12.74 -7.77 -0.28
CA GLU A 70 -12.30 -6.37 -0.42
C GLU A 70 -12.29 -5.64 0.92
N GLN A 71 -13.28 -5.90 1.77
CA GLN A 71 -13.33 -5.30 3.11
C GLN A 71 -12.20 -5.83 3.99
N ASN A 72 -11.91 -7.12 3.92
CA ASN A 72 -10.80 -7.75 4.64
C ASN A 72 -9.45 -7.21 4.15
N GLU A 73 -9.26 -7.09 2.84
CA GLU A 73 -8.07 -6.52 2.24
C GLU A 73 -7.87 -5.05 2.68
N TRP A 74 -8.93 -4.23 2.62
CA TRP A 74 -8.91 -2.84 3.08
C TRP A 74 -8.45 -2.73 4.54
N ASN A 75 -9.02 -3.54 5.42
CA ASN A 75 -8.68 -3.54 6.84
C ASN A 75 -7.20 -3.91 7.05
N ASN A 76 -6.73 -4.94 6.35
CA ASN A 76 -5.34 -5.39 6.43
C ASN A 76 -4.36 -4.35 5.89
N LEU A 77 -4.67 -3.70 4.77
CA LEU A 77 -3.87 -2.60 4.20
C LEU A 77 -3.80 -1.40 5.13
N THR A 78 -4.92 -1.05 5.77
CA THR A 78 -4.98 0.04 6.75
C THR A 78 -4.06 -0.23 7.94
N ASN A 79 -4.16 -1.43 8.54
CA ASN A 79 -3.30 -1.85 9.64
C ASN A 79 -1.82 -1.88 9.27
N LEU A 80 -1.51 -2.35 8.06
CA LEU A 80 -0.15 -2.40 7.54
C LEU A 80 0.43 -1.00 7.32
N SER A 81 -0.37 -0.06 6.79
CA SER A 81 0.01 1.34 6.62
C SER A 81 0.39 1.99 7.95
N GLU A 82 -0.40 1.77 9.00
CA GLU A 82 -0.09 2.25 10.35
C GLU A 82 1.24 1.71 10.86
N HIS A 83 1.48 0.40 10.66
CA HIS A 83 2.73 -0.24 11.07
C HIS A 83 3.95 0.34 10.35
N ILE A 84 3.87 0.53 9.02
CA ILE A 84 4.94 1.15 8.22
C ILE A 84 5.18 2.59 8.65
N ASN A 85 4.11 3.36 8.87
CA ASN A 85 4.22 4.74 9.32
C ASN A 85 4.89 4.84 10.70
N LYS A 86 4.60 3.91 11.61
CA LYS A 86 5.30 3.83 12.89
C LYS A 86 6.80 3.57 12.71
N LYS A 87 7.18 2.65 11.83
CA LYS A 87 8.60 2.39 11.53
C LYS A 87 9.30 3.57 10.90
N LEU A 88 8.70 4.21 9.90
CA LEU A 88 9.29 5.38 9.26
C LEU A 88 9.57 6.49 10.28
N ARG A 89 8.70 6.70 11.27
CA ARG A 89 8.96 7.65 12.38
C ARG A 89 10.21 7.32 13.18
N LEU A 90 10.53 6.03 13.39
CA LEU A 90 11.77 5.63 14.09
C LEU A 90 13.05 5.97 13.32
N TYR A 91 12.97 6.16 11.99
CA TYR A 91 14.10 6.65 11.19
C TYR A 91 14.21 8.18 11.18
N HIS A 92 13.25 8.88 11.80
CA HIS A 92 13.23 10.34 11.90
C HIS A 92 13.69 10.87 13.26
N ASP A 93 13.91 9.98 14.25
CA ASP A 93 14.49 10.26 15.56
C ASP A 93 16.01 9.92 15.57
#